data_AF-A0A6S7LRK1-F1
#
_entry.id   AF-A0A6S7LRK1-F1
#
_cell.length_a   1.000
_cell.length_b   1.000
_cell.length_c   1.000
_cell.angle_alpha   90.00
_cell.angle_beta   90.00
_cell.angle_gamma   90.00
#
_symmetry.space_group_name_H-M   'P 1'
#
loop_
_entity.id
_entity.type
_entity.pdbx_description
1 polymer ?
#
loop_
_entity_poly.entity_id
_entity_poly.type
_entity_poly.pdbx_seq_one_letter_code
_entity_poly.pdbx_strand_id
1 'polypeptide(L)'
;SSVNEKPSSSVDCDTGRTVIPTSTNATTPASTSQSRTPVSFNEYRQRKEKERSSRFKPKAKKAKIEKKGNEKTPSEVKINIALKKLRDNDLKFVRGSSLPLTVCPTIGSTELLNKAAEKIVKFNSDLTFGAFGFTLLYPDRTKVINLPGSEEPFTLEKYKKDIGKAYTRLTFYICKTEDYLEFLYRPSYCSDSDPDFDIIDKVLNNL
;
A
#
# COMPACT_ATOMS: atom_id res chain seq x y z
N SER A 1 -22.89 66.97 9.28
CA SER A 1 -22.18 67.48 10.48
C SER A 1 -21.72 66.31 11.32
N SER A 2 -20.43 66.36 11.73
CA SER A 2 -19.66 65.50 12.66
C SER A 2 -19.55 64.01 12.33
N VAL A 3 -18.40 63.46 11.88
CA VAL A 3 -16.99 63.44 12.37
C VAL A 3 -16.80 62.62 13.66
N ASN A 4 -16.05 61.51 13.53
CA ASN A 4 -15.09 60.95 14.50
C ASN A 4 -14.32 59.81 13.78
N GLU A 5 -13.12 60.08 13.27
CA GLU A 5 -11.78 59.91 13.90
C GLU A 5 -11.21 58.47 13.85
N LYS A 6 -10.08 58.35 13.14
CA LYS A 6 -9.07 57.28 13.08
C LYS A 6 -7.93 57.64 14.05
N PRO A 7 -7.08 56.69 14.51
CA PRO A 7 -5.78 56.42 13.85
C PRO A 7 -5.44 54.90 13.85
N SER A 8 -4.84 54.27 12.82
CA SER A 8 -3.48 54.34 12.23
C SER A 8 -2.33 53.73 13.08
N SER A 9 -1.78 52.61 12.61
CA SER A 9 -0.34 52.26 12.59
C SER A 9 -0.18 50.97 11.75
N SER A 10 0.31 51.04 10.51
CA SER A 10 1.72 51.12 10.04
C SER A 10 2.49 49.81 10.17
N VAL A 11 2.66 49.20 9.00
CA VAL A 11 3.72 48.30 8.47
C VAL A 11 4.98 48.09 9.33
N ASP A 12 5.54 46.86 9.28
CA ASP A 12 6.80 46.60 8.57
C ASP A 12 7.17 45.10 8.53
N CYS A 13 7.71 44.70 7.37
CA CYS A 13 8.29 43.40 7.07
C CYS A 13 9.80 43.51 7.30
N ASP A 14 10.43 42.66 8.11
CA ASP A 14 11.90 42.55 8.07
C ASP A 14 12.43 41.15 8.40
N THR A 15 13.52 40.84 7.71
CA THR A 15 14.21 39.58 7.54
C THR A 15 15.29 39.45 8.62
N GLY A 16 15.17 38.50 9.55
CA GLY A 16 16.08 38.39 10.69
C GLY A 16 16.78 37.03 10.81
N ARG A 17 18.04 36.98 10.40
CA ARG A 17 19.00 35.88 10.55
C ARG A 17 19.41 35.72 12.01
N THR A 18 18.99 34.64 12.69
CA THR A 18 19.39 34.39 14.09
C THR A 18 20.80 33.82 14.19
N VAL A 19 21.74 34.69 14.55
CA VAL A 19 23.08 34.37 15.03
C VAL A 19 23.00 34.05 16.53
N ILE A 20 23.60 32.93 16.94
CA ILE A 20 23.67 32.47 18.34
C ILE A 20 24.70 33.32 19.11
N PRO A 21 24.38 33.85 20.30
CA PRO A 21 25.39 34.37 21.22
C PRO A 21 25.72 33.35 22.32
N THR A 22 27.01 33.09 22.46
CA THR A 22 27.69 32.50 23.61
C THR A 22 27.85 33.53 24.73
N SER A 23 27.52 33.21 25.99
CA SER A 23 28.44 33.34 27.15
C SER A 23 27.78 32.95 28.50
N THR A 24 28.42 32.00 29.19
CA THR A 24 28.71 31.85 30.65
C THR A 24 27.79 32.45 31.73
N ASN A 25 27.36 31.63 32.70
CA ASN A 25 27.94 31.62 34.07
C ASN A 25 27.53 30.40 34.90
N ALA A 26 28.44 30.02 35.80
CA ALA A 26 28.53 28.77 36.56
C ALA A 26 27.63 28.71 37.81
N THR A 27 27.32 27.49 38.29
CA THR A 27 27.44 27.07 39.71
C THR A 27 27.33 25.54 39.80
N THR A 28 28.40 24.92 40.32
CA THR A 28 28.53 23.50 40.68
C THR A 28 28.13 23.30 42.14
N PRO A 29 27.71 22.09 42.56
CA PRO A 29 28.22 21.53 43.80
C PRO A 29 29.01 20.24 43.53
N ALA A 30 30.13 20.15 44.22
CA ALA A 30 31.20 19.18 44.03
C ALA A 30 30.82 17.74 44.41
N SER A 31 31.34 16.76 43.66
CA SER A 31 31.97 15.55 44.22
C SER A 31 32.64 14.71 43.12
N THR A 32 33.86 14.25 43.43
CA THR A 32 34.69 13.26 42.72
C THR A 32 35.51 13.76 41.53
N SER A 33 36.76 14.10 41.83
CA SER A 33 37.86 14.35 40.92
C SER A 33 38.18 13.12 40.06
N GLN A 34 37.74 13.16 38.80
CA GLN A 34 38.44 12.52 37.69
C GLN A 34 38.72 13.61 36.67
N SER A 35 39.99 13.92 36.42
CA SER A 35 40.42 14.78 35.33
C SER A 35 40.06 14.11 34.00
N ARG A 36 38.84 14.35 33.52
CA ARG A 36 38.43 13.94 32.18
C ARG A 36 39.11 14.87 31.20
N THR A 37 40.29 14.48 30.72
CA THR A 37 40.87 15.09 29.53
C THR A 37 39.84 15.01 28.40
N PRO A 38 39.63 16.08 27.63
CA PRO A 38 38.72 16.03 26.51
C PRO A 38 39.25 15.00 25.51
N VAL A 39 38.43 13.96 25.31
CA VAL A 39 38.67 12.87 24.36
C VAL A 39 38.83 13.47 22.96
N SER A 40 39.79 12.97 22.18
CA SER A 40 40.02 13.47 20.82
C SER A 40 38.77 13.31 19.94
N PHE A 41 38.63 14.13 18.90
CA PHE A 41 37.47 14.06 17.99
C PHE A 41 37.28 12.67 17.39
N ASN A 42 38.38 12.00 17.00
CA ASN A 42 38.33 10.64 16.45
C ASN A 42 37.80 9.62 17.47
N GLU A 43 38.20 9.76 18.72
CA GLU A 43 37.85 8.85 19.79
C GLU A 43 36.40 9.08 20.27
N TYR A 44 35.91 10.33 20.26
CA TYR A 44 34.49 10.65 20.40
C TYR A 44 33.66 10.07 19.25
N ARG A 45 34.11 10.23 18.00
CA ARG A 45 33.43 9.69 16.81
C ARG A 45 33.29 8.18 16.89
N GLN A 46 34.36 7.46 17.21
CA GLN A 46 34.34 5.99 17.37
C GLN A 46 33.39 5.56 18.49
N ARG A 47 33.36 6.28 19.62
CA ARG A 47 32.45 5.99 20.73
C ARG A 47 30.98 6.14 20.32
N LYS A 48 30.63 7.22 19.62
CA LYS A 48 29.27 7.43 19.10
C LYS A 48 28.91 6.42 18.01
N GLU A 49 29.87 6.02 17.17
CA GLU A 49 29.65 4.99 16.14
C GLU A 49 29.43 3.60 16.75
N LYS A 50 30.16 3.26 17.81
CA LYS A 50 29.95 2.01 18.57
C LYS A 50 28.62 2.01 19.31
N GLU A 51 28.24 3.13 19.92
CA GLU A 51 26.91 3.31 20.54
C GLU A 51 25.79 3.09 19.51
N ARG A 52 25.92 3.71 18.33
CA ARG A 52 24.96 3.55 17.21
C ARG A 52 24.90 2.11 16.73
N SER A 53 26.04 1.48 16.44
CA SER A 53 26.09 0.12 15.89
C SER A 53 25.74 -0.97 16.90
N SER A 54 25.93 -0.74 18.21
CA SER A 54 25.60 -1.72 19.27
C SER A 54 24.13 -2.13 19.32
N ARG A 55 23.22 -1.24 18.89
CA ARG A 55 21.77 -1.53 18.81
C ARG A 55 21.38 -2.27 17.54
N PHE A 56 22.23 -2.25 16.52
CA PHE A 56 22.04 -2.99 15.29
C PHE A 56 22.84 -4.28 15.36
N LYS A 57 22.24 -5.34 15.92
CA LYS A 57 22.75 -6.70 15.69
C LYS A 57 22.53 -7.00 14.20
N PRO A 58 23.59 -7.12 13.36
CA PRO A 58 23.38 -7.65 12.02
C PRO A 58 22.78 -9.04 12.19
N LYS A 59 21.61 -9.27 11.59
CA LYS A 59 21.08 -10.63 11.51
C LYS A 59 22.17 -11.47 10.86
N ALA A 60 22.69 -12.46 11.58
CA ALA A 60 23.57 -13.45 11.00
C ALA A 60 22.91 -13.94 9.71
N LYS A 61 23.59 -13.76 8.57
CA LYS A 61 23.15 -14.33 7.31
C LYS A 61 23.04 -15.83 7.59
N LYS A 62 21.81 -16.36 7.67
CA LYS A 62 21.60 -17.80 7.66
C LYS A 62 22.29 -18.28 6.39
N ALA A 63 23.40 -18.99 6.55
CA ALA A 63 24.09 -19.63 5.45
C ALA A 63 23.04 -20.42 4.68
N LYS A 64 22.89 -20.08 3.40
CA LYS A 64 22.02 -20.79 2.47
C LYS A 64 22.61 -22.20 2.38
N ILE A 65 22.00 -23.15 3.09
CA ILE A 65 22.26 -24.57 2.86
C ILE A 65 21.77 -24.82 1.44
N GLU A 66 22.71 -24.86 0.49
CA GLU A 66 22.46 -25.28 -0.88
C GLU A 66 22.16 -26.78 -0.83
N LYS A 67 20.89 -27.12 -0.64
CA LYS A 67 20.39 -28.44 -1.02
C LYS A 67 20.49 -28.52 -2.53
N LYS A 68 21.53 -29.22 -3.01
CA LYS A 68 21.62 -29.77 -4.36
C LYS A 68 20.33 -30.52 -4.68
N GLY A 69 19.65 -30.09 -5.72
CA GLY A 69 18.33 -30.57 -6.15
C GLY A 69 17.25 -29.54 -5.87
N ASN A 70 17.22 -28.44 -6.62
CA ASN A 70 16.10 -27.50 -6.53
C ASN A 70 15.83 -26.92 -7.91
N GLU A 71 14.79 -27.40 -8.56
CA GLU A 71 14.09 -26.67 -9.61
C GLU A 71 13.93 -25.22 -9.13
N LYS A 72 14.22 -24.24 -10.00
CA LYS A 72 14.17 -22.82 -9.65
C LYS A 72 12.74 -22.47 -9.24
N THR A 73 12.40 -22.59 -7.96
CA THR A 73 11.14 -22.04 -7.46
C THR A 73 11.20 -20.54 -7.72
N PRO A 74 10.25 -19.99 -8.49
CA PRO A 74 10.29 -18.59 -8.85
C PRO A 74 10.20 -17.79 -7.55
N SER A 75 11.20 -16.93 -7.31
CA SER A 75 11.27 -16.15 -6.08
C SER A 75 9.99 -15.35 -5.92
N GLU A 76 9.37 -15.44 -4.74
CA GLU A 76 8.11 -14.76 -4.45
C GLU A 76 8.22 -13.25 -4.71
N VAL A 77 7.15 -12.65 -5.24
CA VAL A 77 7.05 -11.24 -5.57
C VAL A 77 5.93 -10.58 -4.77
N LYS A 78 6.06 -9.27 -4.53
CA LYS A 78 5.04 -8.47 -3.84
C LYS A 78 4.24 -7.63 -4.82
N ILE A 79 2.92 -7.74 -4.75
CA ILE A 79 1.93 -6.92 -5.45
C ILE A 79 1.00 -6.25 -4.44
N ASN A 80 0.07 -5.41 -4.86
CA ASN A 80 -0.96 -4.83 -4.00
C ASN A 80 -2.36 -5.37 -4.35
N ILE A 81 -3.18 -5.61 -3.34
CA ILE A 81 -4.60 -5.95 -3.45
C ILE A 81 -5.41 -4.90 -2.71
N ALA A 82 -6.47 -4.40 -3.34
CA ALA A 82 -7.27 -3.29 -2.84
C ALA A 82 -8.76 -3.65 -2.81
N LEU A 83 -9.49 -3.30 -1.74
CA LEU A 83 -10.92 -3.55 -1.65
C LEU A 83 -11.72 -2.52 -2.46
N LYS A 84 -12.64 -2.99 -3.28
CA LYS A 84 -13.73 -2.20 -3.88
C LYS A 84 -15.06 -2.62 -3.22
N LYS A 85 -15.92 -1.63 -2.98
CA LYS A 85 -17.30 -1.82 -2.53
C LYS A 85 -18.22 -1.05 -3.46
N LEU A 86 -19.41 -1.59 -3.71
CA LEU A 86 -20.42 -0.86 -4.48
C LEU A 86 -20.91 0.36 -3.68
N ARG A 87 -20.82 1.55 -4.26
CA ARG A 87 -21.35 2.80 -3.68
C ARG A 87 -21.82 3.74 -4.79
N ASP A 88 -23.02 4.31 -4.63
CA ASP A 88 -23.64 5.21 -5.61
C ASP A 88 -23.63 4.59 -7.02
N ASN A 89 -23.96 3.30 -7.11
CA ASN A 89 -24.03 2.52 -8.35
C ASN A 89 -22.68 2.31 -9.08
N ASP A 90 -21.55 2.59 -8.44
CA ASP A 90 -20.22 2.32 -9.01
C ASP A 90 -19.33 1.57 -8.01
N LEU A 91 -18.41 0.76 -8.53
CA LEU A 91 -17.42 0.04 -7.73
C LEU A 91 -16.29 0.99 -7.33
N LYS A 92 -16.44 1.59 -6.15
CA LYS A 92 -15.49 2.55 -5.60
C LYS A 92 -14.43 1.87 -4.74
N PHE A 93 -13.18 2.32 -4.89
CA PHE A 93 -12.09 1.88 -4.03
C PHE A 93 -12.29 2.37 -2.59
N VAL A 94 -12.10 1.48 -1.62
CA VAL A 94 -12.16 1.82 -0.20
C VAL A 94 -10.80 2.40 0.21
N ARG A 95 -10.75 3.69 0.54
CA ARG A 95 -9.52 4.35 0.98
C ARG A 95 -8.89 3.60 2.17
N GLY A 96 -7.58 3.38 2.10
CA GLY A 96 -6.84 2.69 3.15
C GLY A 96 -6.94 1.15 3.13
N SER A 97 -7.66 0.57 2.15
CA SER A 97 -7.84 -0.90 2.06
C SER A 97 -6.77 -1.63 1.23
N SER A 98 -5.76 -0.92 0.72
CA SER A 98 -4.70 -1.53 -0.09
C SER A 98 -3.73 -2.30 0.78
N LEU A 99 -3.56 -3.60 0.49
CA LEU A 99 -2.70 -4.53 1.23
C LEU A 99 -1.65 -5.14 0.31
N PRO A 100 -0.38 -5.18 0.71
CA PRO A 100 0.67 -5.84 -0.08
C PRO A 100 0.50 -7.36 0.01
N LEU A 101 0.45 -8.09 -1.10
CA LEU A 101 0.33 -9.55 -1.16
C LEU A 101 1.61 -10.16 -1.77
N THR A 102 2.15 -11.19 -1.12
CA THR A 102 3.32 -11.93 -1.61
C THR A 102 2.87 -13.21 -2.31
N VAL A 103 3.26 -13.41 -3.57
CA VAL A 103 2.84 -14.56 -4.40
C VAL A 103 3.94 -15.01 -5.37
N CYS A 104 3.80 -16.21 -5.92
CA CYS A 104 4.66 -16.68 -7.02
C CYS A 104 4.32 -15.92 -8.32
N PRO A 105 5.29 -15.53 -9.15
CA PRO A 105 5.06 -14.94 -10.47
C PRO A 105 4.20 -15.80 -11.41
N THR A 106 4.25 -17.12 -11.27
CA THR A 106 3.52 -18.07 -12.10
C THR A 106 2.06 -18.29 -11.64
N ILE A 107 1.60 -17.57 -10.61
CA ILE A 107 0.26 -17.73 -10.03
C ILE A 107 -0.83 -17.39 -11.06
N GLY A 108 -1.86 -18.24 -11.14
CA GLY A 108 -3.04 -18.04 -11.96
C GLY A 108 -4.11 -17.18 -11.27
N SER A 109 -5.19 -16.86 -11.99
CA SER A 109 -6.28 -15.99 -11.53
C SER A 109 -6.99 -16.55 -10.30
N THR A 110 -7.38 -17.82 -10.32
CA THR A 110 -8.11 -18.49 -9.23
C THR A 110 -7.30 -18.55 -7.93
N GLU A 111 -6.04 -18.98 -8.02
CA GLU A 111 -5.15 -19.03 -6.84
C GLU A 111 -4.86 -17.64 -6.28
N LEU A 112 -4.69 -16.64 -7.18
CA LEU A 112 -4.49 -15.26 -6.77
C LEU A 112 -5.72 -14.70 -6.06
N LEU A 113 -6.92 -14.97 -6.59
CA LEU A 113 -8.19 -14.61 -5.95
C LEU A 113 -8.30 -15.21 -4.55
N ASN A 114 -8.00 -16.50 -4.39
CA ASN A 114 -8.07 -17.17 -3.08
C ASN A 114 -7.13 -16.51 -2.06
N LYS A 115 -5.87 -16.27 -2.43
CA LYS A 115 -4.89 -15.59 -1.56
C LYS A 115 -5.29 -14.14 -1.25
N ALA A 116 -5.86 -13.44 -2.22
CA ALA A 116 -6.35 -12.08 -2.06
C ALA A 116 -7.54 -12.03 -1.09
N ALA A 117 -8.52 -12.93 -1.26
CA ALA A 117 -9.71 -13.04 -0.42
C ALA A 117 -9.35 -13.34 1.03
N GLU A 118 -8.50 -14.36 1.25
CA GLU A 118 -8.03 -14.72 2.59
C GLU A 118 -7.36 -13.52 3.28
N LYS A 119 -6.50 -12.80 2.56
CA LYS A 119 -5.78 -11.65 3.10
C LYS A 119 -6.72 -10.50 3.48
N ILE A 120 -7.72 -10.24 2.66
CA ILE A 120 -8.66 -9.14 2.85
C ILE A 120 -9.63 -9.43 3.99
N VAL A 121 -10.19 -10.65 4.05
CA VAL A 121 -11.04 -11.08 5.17
C VAL A 121 -10.28 -11.04 6.48
N LYS A 122 -9.02 -11.51 6.49
CA LYS A 122 -8.17 -11.46 7.70
C LYS A 122 -7.91 -10.04 8.20
N PHE A 123 -7.82 -9.06 7.30
CA PHE A 123 -7.50 -7.67 7.67
C PHE A 123 -8.74 -6.82 7.97
N ASN A 124 -9.90 -7.20 7.43
CA ASN A 124 -11.15 -6.47 7.58
C ASN A 124 -12.12 -7.37 8.35
N SER A 125 -12.18 -7.21 9.67
CA SER A 125 -13.03 -8.03 10.54
C SER A 125 -14.53 -7.86 10.27
N ASP A 126 -14.93 -6.79 9.58
CA ASP A 126 -16.30 -6.55 9.09
C ASP A 126 -16.64 -7.37 7.83
N LEU A 127 -15.63 -7.90 7.13
CA LEU A 127 -15.83 -8.69 5.92
C LEU A 127 -15.93 -10.17 6.27
N THR A 128 -17.11 -10.74 6.03
CA THR A 128 -17.32 -12.17 5.96
C THR A 128 -17.27 -12.64 4.50
N PHE A 129 -16.95 -13.92 4.30
CA PHE A 129 -17.20 -14.58 3.02
C PHE A 129 -18.72 -14.53 2.76
N GLY A 130 -19.11 -13.84 1.68
CA GLY A 130 -20.50 -13.85 1.20
C GLY A 130 -20.90 -15.20 0.62
N ALA A 131 -22.17 -15.37 0.30
CA ALA A 131 -22.69 -16.60 -0.30
C ALA A 131 -22.02 -16.90 -1.65
N PHE A 132 -21.66 -15.86 -2.41
CA PHE A 132 -21.05 -15.96 -3.74
C PHE A 132 -19.54 -15.65 -3.75
N GLY A 133 -18.93 -15.50 -2.57
CA GLY A 133 -17.49 -15.27 -2.43
C GLY A 133 -17.02 -13.90 -2.91
N PHE A 134 -15.86 -13.87 -3.56
CA PHE A 134 -15.19 -12.65 -4.01
C PHE A 134 -14.84 -12.72 -5.49
N THR A 135 -14.73 -11.55 -6.13
CA THR A 135 -14.28 -11.40 -7.51
C THR A 135 -13.01 -10.53 -7.58
N LEU A 136 -12.01 -11.00 -8.32
CA LEU A 136 -10.75 -10.28 -8.57
C LEU A 136 -10.87 -9.46 -9.87
N LEU A 137 -10.45 -8.20 -9.82
CA LEU A 137 -10.63 -7.21 -10.87
C LEU A 137 -9.33 -6.51 -11.25
N TYR A 138 -9.22 -6.17 -12.53
CA TYR A 138 -8.25 -5.23 -13.06
C TYR A 138 -8.62 -3.77 -12.70
N PRO A 139 -7.71 -2.80 -12.95
CA PRO A 139 -8.01 -1.38 -12.69
C PRO A 139 -9.23 -0.84 -13.43
N ASP A 140 -9.51 -1.35 -14.63
CA ASP A 140 -10.66 -1.01 -15.48
C ASP A 140 -11.99 -1.62 -15.01
N ARG A 141 -11.98 -2.39 -13.91
CA ARG A 141 -13.11 -3.13 -13.32
C ARG A 141 -13.49 -4.41 -14.07
N THR A 142 -12.71 -4.87 -15.03
CA THR A 142 -12.95 -6.17 -15.66
C THR A 142 -12.44 -7.32 -14.78
N LYS A 143 -13.09 -8.49 -14.85
CA LYS A 143 -12.71 -9.68 -14.08
C LYS A 143 -11.36 -10.23 -14.55
N VAL A 144 -10.50 -10.60 -13.60
CA VAL A 144 -9.20 -11.22 -13.89
C VAL A 144 -9.43 -12.69 -14.21
N ILE A 145 -9.56 -13.00 -15.50
CA ILE A 145 -9.61 -14.37 -16.03
C ILE A 145 -8.48 -14.54 -17.04
N ASN A 146 -8.50 -13.70 -18.07
CA ASN A 146 -7.50 -13.63 -19.13
C ASN A 146 -6.71 -12.32 -19.04
N LEU A 147 -5.60 -12.22 -19.77
CA LEU A 147 -4.88 -10.96 -19.93
C LEU A 147 -5.76 -9.91 -20.63
N PRO A 148 -5.68 -8.63 -20.26
CA PRO A 148 -6.50 -7.60 -20.90
C PRO A 148 -6.24 -7.52 -22.41
N GLY A 149 -7.29 -7.58 -23.22
CA GLY A 149 -7.19 -7.54 -24.69
C GLY A 149 -6.74 -8.85 -25.34
N SER A 150 -6.69 -9.96 -24.60
CA SER A 150 -6.32 -11.29 -25.11
C SER A 150 -7.22 -12.37 -24.53
N GLU A 151 -7.28 -13.53 -25.21
CA GLU A 151 -7.89 -14.76 -24.70
C GLU A 151 -6.90 -15.60 -23.87
N GLU A 152 -5.64 -15.17 -23.79
CA GLU A 152 -4.62 -15.87 -23.05
C GLU A 152 -4.92 -15.85 -21.53
N PRO A 153 -4.88 -17.01 -20.85
CA PRO A 153 -5.19 -17.08 -19.44
C PRO A 153 -4.21 -16.26 -18.61
N PHE A 154 -4.74 -15.61 -17.58
CA PHE A 154 -3.96 -14.77 -16.70
C PHE A 154 -2.89 -15.59 -15.96
N THR A 155 -1.65 -15.11 -16.06
CA THR A 155 -0.62 -15.35 -15.03
C THR A 155 0.00 -14.02 -14.66
N LEU A 156 0.43 -13.90 -13.41
CA LEU A 156 0.96 -12.65 -12.90
C LEU A 156 2.23 -12.20 -13.66
N GLU A 157 3.09 -13.13 -14.06
CA GLU A 157 4.30 -12.86 -14.84
C GLU A 157 3.99 -12.29 -16.22
N LYS A 158 3.02 -12.87 -16.94
CA LYS A 158 2.61 -12.39 -18.26
C LYS A 158 1.97 -11.01 -18.16
N TYR A 159 1.05 -10.83 -17.20
CA TYR A 159 0.45 -9.52 -16.96
C TYR A 159 1.51 -8.46 -16.61
N LYS A 160 2.52 -8.82 -15.80
CA LYS A 160 3.64 -7.92 -15.51
C LYS A 160 4.44 -7.56 -16.76
N LYS A 161 4.64 -8.50 -17.69
CA LYS A 161 5.35 -8.28 -18.95
C LYS A 161 4.60 -7.26 -19.82
N ASP A 162 3.29 -7.42 -19.97
CA ASP A 162 2.47 -6.55 -20.82
C ASP A 162 2.31 -5.15 -20.24
N ILE A 163 2.14 -5.05 -18.92
CA ILE A 163 2.00 -3.76 -18.23
C ILE A 163 3.33 -3.01 -18.13
N GLY A 164 4.47 -3.71 -18.19
CA GLY A 164 5.82 -3.13 -18.15
C GLY A 164 6.20 -2.49 -16.80
N LYS A 165 5.41 -2.72 -15.73
CA LYS A 165 5.64 -2.13 -14.40
C LYS A 165 6.31 -3.14 -13.46
N ALA A 166 6.97 -2.64 -12.42
CA ALA A 166 7.44 -3.49 -11.32
C ALA A 166 6.25 -4.12 -10.58
N TYR A 167 6.41 -5.34 -10.05
CA TYR A 167 5.36 -6.05 -9.30
C TYR A 167 4.76 -5.20 -8.17
N THR A 168 5.58 -4.41 -7.47
CA THR A 168 5.15 -3.53 -6.37
C THR A 168 4.19 -2.41 -6.81
N ARG A 169 4.13 -2.12 -8.12
CA ARG A 169 3.23 -1.13 -8.72
C ARG A 169 1.97 -1.77 -9.35
N LEU A 170 1.87 -3.09 -9.34
CA LEU A 170 0.67 -3.79 -9.77
C LEU A 170 -0.33 -3.80 -8.61
N THR A 171 -1.51 -3.26 -8.86
CA THR A 171 -2.63 -3.28 -7.93
C THR A 171 -3.81 -3.97 -8.59
N PHE A 172 -4.27 -5.04 -7.97
CA PHE A 172 -5.53 -5.67 -8.32
C PHE A 172 -6.59 -5.27 -7.29
N TYR A 173 -7.84 -5.33 -7.71
CA TYR A 173 -8.96 -5.00 -6.84
C TYR A 173 -9.77 -6.24 -6.54
N ILE A 174 -10.38 -6.28 -5.37
CA ILE A 174 -11.27 -7.35 -4.96
C ILE A 174 -12.55 -6.75 -4.42
N CYS A 175 -13.68 -7.36 -4.74
CA CYS A 175 -14.98 -6.98 -4.21
C CYS A 175 -15.79 -8.24 -3.97
N LYS A 176 -16.89 -8.10 -3.22
CA LYS A 176 -17.89 -9.16 -3.11
C LYS A 176 -18.45 -9.46 -4.50
N THR A 177 -18.67 -10.74 -4.78
CA THR A 177 -19.25 -11.14 -6.07
C THR A 177 -20.64 -10.52 -6.25
N GLU A 178 -21.41 -10.41 -5.17
CA GLU A 178 -22.72 -9.76 -5.14
C GLU A 178 -22.64 -8.30 -5.62
N ASP A 179 -21.71 -7.51 -5.05
CA ASP A 179 -21.45 -6.12 -5.47
C ASP A 179 -21.06 -6.03 -6.94
N TYR A 180 -20.29 -6.99 -7.44
CA TYR A 180 -19.85 -7.03 -8.85
C TYR A 180 -21.01 -7.34 -9.79
N LEU A 181 -21.86 -8.31 -9.45
CA LEU A 181 -23.04 -8.67 -10.24
C LEU A 181 -24.03 -7.50 -10.27
N GLU A 182 -24.31 -6.86 -9.13
CA GLU A 182 -25.18 -5.67 -9.11
C GLU A 182 -24.59 -4.55 -9.99
N PHE A 183 -23.28 -4.31 -9.94
CA PHE A 183 -22.63 -3.35 -10.82
C PHE A 183 -22.79 -3.67 -12.32
N LEU A 184 -22.75 -4.96 -12.71
CA LEU A 184 -22.88 -5.37 -14.11
C LEU A 184 -24.32 -5.30 -14.63
N TYR A 185 -25.31 -5.68 -13.83
CA TYR A 185 -26.71 -5.75 -14.25
C TYR A 185 -27.46 -4.43 -14.04
N ARG A 186 -26.92 -3.48 -13.28
CA ARG A 186 -27.64 -2.23 -13.01
C ARG A 186 -27.73 -1.23 -14.16
N PRO A 187 -26.78 -1.15 -15.13
CA PRO A 187 -26.91 -0.27 -16.28
C PRO A 187 -28.18 -0.49 -17.12
N SER A 188 -28.86 -1.65 -17.00
CA SER A 188 -30.05 -1.98 -17.79
C SER A 188 -31.39 -1.56 -17.17
N TYR A 189 -31.44 -0.95 -15.98
CA TYR A 189 -32.70 -0.55 -15.34
C TYR A 189 -33.05 0.95 -15.49
N CYS A 190 -32.44 1.66 -16.44
CA CYS A 190 -32.74 3.07 -16.72
C CYS A 190 -33.32 3.32 -18.12
N SER A 191 -33.95 2.32 -18.73
CA SER A 191 -34.84 2.52 -19.86
C SER A 191 -36.13 1.77 -19.57
N ASP A 192 -37.26 2.37 -19.87
CA ASP A 192 -38.63 1.88 -19.71
C ASP A 192 -38.93 0.68 -20.64
N SER A 193 -38.06 -0.33 -20.62
CA SER A 193 -38.03 -1.44 -21.56
C SER A 193 -37.76 -2.74 -20.81
N ASP A 194 -38.63 -3.72 -21.03
CA ASP A 194 -38.60 -5.02 -20.36
C ASP A 194 -37.20 -5.67 -20.42
N PRO A 195 -36.73 -6.29 -19.33
CA PRO A 195 -35.42 -6.92 -19.30
C PRO A 195 -35.36 -8.12 -20.24
N ASP A 196 -34.48 -8.07 -21.24
CA ASP A 196 -34.16 -9.21 -22.10
C ASP A 196 -33.42 -10.29 -21.28
N PHE A 197 -34.17 -11.32 -20.87
CA PHE A 197 -33.68 -12.44 -20.05
C PHE A 197 -32.53 -13.22 -20.71
N ASP A 198 -32.37 -13.14 -22.04
CA ASP A 198 -31.33 -13.84 -22.80
C ASP A 198 -29.90 -13.34 -22.50
N ILE A 199 -29.73 -12.12 -22.00
CA ILE A 199 -28.42 -11.58 -21.60
C ILE A 199 -28.00 -12.15 -20.24
N ILE A 200 -28.97 -12.34 -19.33
CA ILE A 200 -28.74 -12.82 -17.96
C ILE A 200 -28.24 -14.27 -18.01
N ASP A 201 -28.86 -15.11 -18.85
CA ASP A 201 -28.46 -16.50 -19.00
C ASP A 201 -27.06 -16.65 -19.61
N LYS A 202 -26.63 -15.77 -20.53
CA LYS A 202 -25.26 -15.85 -21.07
C LYS A 202 -24.18 -15.46 -20.05
N VAL A 203 -24.48 -14.57 -19.12
CA VAL A 203 -23.53 -14.17 -18.07
C VAL A 203 -23.51 -15.20 -16.94
N LEU A 204 -24.67 -15.78 -16.60
CA LEU A 204 -24.76 -16.87 -15.62
C LEU A 204 -24.17 -18.19 -16.14
N ASN A 205 -24.34 -18.52 -17.42
CA ASN A 205 -23.80 -19.75 -18.02
C ASN A 205 -22.29 -19.68 -18.31
N ASN A 206 -21.64 -18.53 -18.07
CA ASN A 206 -20.19 -18.36 -18.10
C ASN A 206 -19.58 -18.09 -16.70
N LEU A 207 -20.34 -18.36 -15.62
CA LEU A 207 -19.83 -18.38 -14.23
C LEU A 207 -18.99 -19.62 -13.95
#